data_AF-A0A1Q7QVG1-F1
#
_entry.id   AF-A0A1Q7QVG1-F1
#
_cell.length_a   1.000
_cell.length_b   1.000
_cell.length_c   1.000
_cell.angle_alpha   90.00
_cell.angle_beta   90.00
_cell.angle_gamma   90.00
#
_symmetry.space_group_name_H-M   'P 1'
#
loop_
_entity.id
_entity.type
_entity.pdbx_description
1 polymer ?
#
loop_
_entity_poly.entity_id
_entity_poly.type
_entity_poly.pdbx_seq_one_letter_code
_entity_poly.pdbx_strand_id
1 'polypeptide(L)'
;MRALEHEHRLAAKERETLADAEGRMRQREEVLRQREETFRRRLTEELDTQVREARREIDAVIAELKAKADAMAQEAARQVVSTGDTGAARSEARAAVEDVAKRLLAGEASNNQQSESAIRNPQSAIRNVEVAVGDRVIVGGLGLEALVTGVHDGTADLDVRGKRMRASVRDLKVLATGAAAAPAKVNVNVALQPRETTPADLNVIGCTVDEAIARAERFLDESLLTDQRVVRLIHGYGTGQLKRALTGFLQQHPLVARFATAPPEQGGGGVTVVELKD
;
A
#
# COMPACT_ATOMS: atom_id res chain seq x y z
N MET A 1 -54.28 44.53 -25.26
CA MET A 1 -53.02 45.31 -25.37
C MET A 1 -52.12 45.09 -24.16
N ARG A 2 -52.48 45.51 -22.94
CA ARG A 2 -51.60 45.38 -21.75
C ARG A 2 -51.17 43.96 -21.35
N ALA A 3 -52.04 42.95 -21.56
CA ALA A 3 -51.70 41.55 -21.27
C ALA A 3 -50.62 41.00 -22.22
N LEU A 4 -50.75 41.29 -23.52
CA LEU A 4 -49.76 40.90 -24.55
C LEU A 4 -48.41 41.58 -24.30
N GLU A 5 -48.39 42.86 -23.90
CA GLU A 5 -47.15 43.56 -23.54
C GLU A 5 -46.45 42.95 -22.31
N HIS A 6 -47.23 42.45 -21.35
CA HIS A 6 -46.69 41.77 -20.18
C HIS A 6 -46.07 40.40 -20.54
N GLU A 7 -46.76 39.61 -21.36
CA GLU A 7 -46.24 38.34 -21.88
C GLU A 7 -44.97 38.52 -22.72
N HIS A 8 -44.94 39.50 -23.62
CA HIS A 8 -43.73 39.81 -24.40
C HIS A 8 -42.55 40.21 -23.50
N ARG A 9 -42.80 40.95 -22.41
CA ARG A 9 -41.76 41.35 -21.45
C ARG A 9 -41.27 40.17 -20.61
N LEU A 10 -42.15 39.25 -20.24
CA LEU A 10 -41.78 37.99 -19.55
C LEU A 10 -40.95 37.10 -20.47
N ALA A 11 -41.41 36.88 -21.70
CA ALA A 11 -40.69 36.08 -22.69
C ALA A 11 -39.32 36.68 -23.04
N ALA A 12 -39.19 38.01 -23.08
CA ALA A 12 -37.90 38.68 -23.29
C ALA A 12 -36.93 38.45 -22.12
N LYS A 13 -37.40 38.55 -20.87
CA LYS A 13 -36.60 38.26 -19.68
C LYS A 13 -36.18 36.79 -19.61
N GLU A 14 -37.09 35.87 -19.92
CA GLU A 14 -36.77 34.44 -19.95
C GLU A 14 -35.69 34.15 -21.00
N ARG A 15 -35.81 34.70 -22.21
CA ARG A 15 -34.79 34.58 -23.26
C ARG A 15 -33.44 35.15 -22.85
N GLU A 16 -33.41 36.29 -22.16
CA GLU A 16 -32.18 36.89 -21.64
C GLU A 16 -31.53 35.98 -20.58
N THR A 17 -32.30 35.47 -19.62
CA THR A 17 -31.77 34.57 -18.60
C THR A 17 -31.25 33.24 -19.16
N LEU A 18 -31.90 32.72 -20.21
CA LEU A 18 -31.45 31.53 -20.92
C LEU A 18 -30.16 31.80 -21.69
N ALA A 19 -30.05 32.95 -22.38
CA ALA A 19 -28.84 33.34 -23.09
C ALA A 19 -27.65 33.51 -22.14
N ASP A 20 -27.86 34.11 -20.96
CA ASP A 20 -26.84 34.22 -19.92
C ASP A 20 -26.43 32.87 -19.35
N ALA A 21 -27.40 31.97 -19.13
CA ALA A 21 -27.14 30.61 -18.65
C ALA A 21 -26.33 29.80 -19.68
N GLU A 22 -26.69 29.89 -20.97
CA GLU A 22 -25.94 29.27 -22.06
C GLU A 22 -24.53 29.86 -22.18
N GLY A 23 -24.38 31.18 -22.06
CA GLY A 23 -23.07 31.84 -22.08
C GLY A 23 -22.16 31.36 -20.96
N ARG A 24 -22.68 31.27 -19.73
CA ARG A 24 -21.95 30.71 -18.58
C ARG A 24 -21.59 29.25 -18.77
N MET A 25 -22.50 28.46 -19.35
CA MET A 25 -22.23 27.04 -19.60
C MET A 25 -21.12 26.87 -20.64
N ARG A 26 -21.17 27.60 -21.75
CA ARG A 26 -20.14 27.58 -22.80
C ARG A 26 -18.77 28.02 -22.27
N GLN A 27 -18.72 29.08 -21.47
CA GLN A 27 -17.47 29.52 -20.83
C GLN A 27 -16.89 28.43 -19.91
N ARG A 28 -17.75 27.74 -19.15
CA ARG A 28 -17.32 26.65 -18.29
C ARG A 28 -16.81 25.45 -19.09
N GLU A 29 -17.50 25.08 -20.17
CA GLU A 29 -17.05 24.02 -21.08
C GLU A 29 -15.70 24.35 -21.71
N GLU A 30 -15.51 25.59 -22.16
CA GLU A 30 -14.25 26.03 -22.76
C GLU A 30 -13.09 25.96 -21.75
N VAL A 31 -13.30 26.42 -20.51
CA VAL A 31 -12.29 26.33 -19.45
C VAL A 31 -11.96 24.88 -19.10
N LEU A 32 -12.97 24.00 -19.05
CA LEU A 32 -12.76 22.57 -18.80
C LEU A 32 -11.98 21.93 -19.94
N ARG A 33 -12.32 22.26 -21.18
CA ARG A 33 -11.64 21.77 -22.38
C ARG A 33 -10.17 22.19 -22.42
N GLN A 34 -9.88 23.46 -22.12
CA GLN A 34 -8.51 23.96 -22.02
C GLN A 34 -7.70 23.27 -20.92
N ARG A 35 -8.32 23.00 -19.76
CA ARG A 35 -7.68 22.23 -18.68
C ARG A 35 -7.41 20.79 -19.08
N GLU A 36 -8.35 20.14 -19.76
CA GLU A 36 -8.17 18.78 -20.25
C GLU A 36 -7.04 18.71 -21.28
N GLU A 37 -7.00 19.65 -22.23
CA GLU A 37 -5.98 19.69 -23.26
C GLU A 37 -4.58 19.94 -22.69
N THR A 38 -4.45 20.87 -21.75
CA THR A 38 -3.17 21.12 -21.07
C THR A 38 -2.71 19.94 -20.23
N PHE A 39 -3.63 19.27 -19.53
CA PHE A 39 -3.32 18.06 -18.77
C PHE A 39 -2.89 16.91 -19.68
N ARG A 40 -3.63 16.68 -20.76
CA ARG A 40 -3.34 15.65 -21.77
C ARG A 40 -1.99 15.87 -22.43
N ARG A 41 -1.66 17.14 -22.75
CA ARG A 41 -0.35 17.51 -23.30
C ARG A 41 0.79 17.19 -22.33
N ARG A 42 0.66 17.58 -21.05
CA ARG A 42 1.67 17.26 -20.02
C ARG A 42 1.87 15.76 -19.86
N LEU A 43 0.78 14.98 -19.79
CA LEU A 43 0.85 13.53 -19.70
C LEU A 43 1.59 12.91 -20.89
N THR A 44 1.35 13.45 -22.09
CA THR A 44 1.99 12.97 -23.31
C THR A 44 3.49 13.31 -23.32
N GLU A 45 3.86 14.51 -22.86
CA GLU A 45 5.25 14.95 -22.74
C GLU A 45 6.03 14.14 -21.67
N GLU A 46 5.40 13.84 -20.53
CA GLU A 46 5.96 12.99 -19.48
C GLU A 46 6.15 11.54 -19.97
N LEU A 47 5.14 10.97 -20.63
CA LEU A 47 5.22 9.62 -21.18
C LEU A 47 6.34 9.51 -22.23
N ASP A 48 6.45 10.48 -23.12
CA ASP A 48 7.52 10.49 -24.14
C ASP A 48 8.91 10.61 -23.49
N THR A 49 9.02 11.37 -22.40
CA THR A 49 10.26 11.48 -21.62
C THR A 49 10.63 10.15 -20.97
N GLN A 50 9.68 9.49 -20.30
CA GLN A 50 9.89 8.18 -19.67
C GLN A 50 10.26 7.11 -20.70
N VAL A 51 9.59 7.07 -21.84
CA VAL A 51 9.90 6.12 -22.92
C VAL A 51 11.31 6.35 -23.45
N ARG A 52 11.73 7.62 -23.58
CA ARG A 52 13.08 7.96 -24.03
C ARG A 52 14.15 7.57 -23.01
N GLU A 53 13.89 7.77 -21.72
CA GLU A 53 14.78 7.34 -20.63
C GLU A 53 14.89 5.82 -20.58
N ALA A 54 13.77 5.10 -20.59
CA ALA A 54 13.75 3.64 -20.62
C ALA A 54 14.51 3.08 -21.84
N ARG A 55 14.36 3.69 -23.02
CA ARG A 55 15.15 3.30 -24.21
C ARG A 55 16.65 3.50 -24.01
N ARG A 56 17.07 4.63 -23.40
CA ARG A 56 18.48 4.88 -23.10
C ARG A 56 19.04 3.88 -22.11
N GLU A 57 18.27 3.51 -21.08
CA GLU A 57 18.66 2.47 -20.13
C GLU A 57 18.81 1.11 -20.80
N ILE A 58 17.85 0.72 -21.66
CA ILE A 58 17.93 -0.51 -22.44
C ILE A 58 19.17 -0.51 -23.33
N ASP A 59 19.42 0.57 -24.05
CA ASP A 59 20.60 0.68 -24.94
C ASP A 59 21.91 0.61 -24.15
N ALA A 60 21.97 1.22 -22.95
CA ALA A 60 23.13 1.15 -22.07
C ALA A 60 23.37 -0.28 -21.56
N VAL A 61 22.33 -0.99 -21.13
CA VAL A 61 22.42 -2.38 -20.69
C VAL A 61 22.84 -3.29 -21.84
N ILE A 62 22.30 -3.09 -23.05
CA ILE A 62 22.71 -3.85 -24.25
C ILE A 62 24.18 -3.59 -24.57
N ALA A 63 24.65 -2.35 -24.47
CA ALA A 63 26.05 -2.01 -24.70
C ALA A 63 26.97 -2.69 -23.66
N GLU A 64 26.58 -2.68 -22.39
CA GLU A 64 27.32 -3.36 -21.31
C GLU A 64 27.35 -4.88 -21.53
N LEU A 65 26.23 -5.50 -21.87
CA LEU A 65 26.15 -6.93 -22.15
C LEU A 65 26.99 -7.31 -23.37
N LYS A 66 26.99 -6.51 -24.44
CA LYS A 66 27.87 -6.70 -25.59
C LYS A 66 29.34 -6.61 -25.19
N ALA A 67 29.73 -5.59 -24.43
CA ALA A 67 31.10 -5.44 -23.96
C ALA A 67 31.56 -6.63 -23.09
N LYS A 68 30.70 -7.11 -22.19
CA LYS A 68 30.98 -8.32 -21.39
C LYS A 68 31.07 -9.58 -22.24
N ALA A 69 30.19 -9.74 -23.22
CA ALA A 69 30.23 -10.87 -24.15
C ALA A 69 31.52 -10.86 -24.98
N ASP A 70 31.93 -9.71 -25.50
CA ASP A 70 33.18 -9.55 -26.25
C ASP A 70 34.40 -9.81 -25.36
N ALA A 71 34.40 -9.35 -24.11
CA ALA A 71 35.47 -9.62 -23.15
C ALA A 71 35.57 -11.12 -22.84
N MET A 72 34.45 -11.79 -22.55
CA MET A 72 34.41 -13.24 -22.33
C MET A 72 34.85 -14.02 -23.57
N ALA A 73 34.46 -13.58 -24.78
CA ALA A 73 34.89 -14.20 -26.02
C ALA A 73 36.40 -14.05 -26.26
N GLN A 74 36.98 -12.88 -25.96
CA GLN A 74 38.42 -12.65 -26.05
C GLN A 74 39.21 -13.45 -25.00
N GLU A 75 38.68 -13.58 -23.78
CA GLU A 75 39.28 -14.38 -22.72
C GLU A 75 39.27 -15.87 -23.08
N ALA A 76 38.14 -16.38 -23.57
CA ALA A 76 38.03 -17.75 -24.10
C ALA A 76 38.94 -18.00 -25.31
N ALA A 77 39.11 -17.00 -26.20
CA ALA A 77 40.02 -17.09 -27.34
C ALA A 77 41.51 -17.07 -26.92
N ARG A 78 41.87 -16.36 -25.85
CA ARG A 78 43.22 -16.39 -25.26
C ARG A 78 43.48 -17.68 -24.49
N GLN A 79 42.44 -18.28 -23.92
CA GLN A 79 42.45 -19.63 -23.36
C GLN A 79 42.29 -20.73 -24.43
N VAL A 80 42.64 -20.48 -25.70
CA VAL A 80 42.79 -21.58 -26.67
C VAL A 80 44.06 -22.36 -26.35
N VAL A 81 43.81 -23.30 -25.45
CA VAL A 81 44.56 -24.48 -25.09
C VAL A 81 45.14 -25.15 -26.34
N SER A 82 46.45 -25.40 -26.27
CA SER A 82 47.23 -26.28 -27.12
C SER A 82 46.45 -27.55 -27.51
N THR A 83 46.46 -27.89 -28.79
CA THR A 83 45.60 -28.88 -29.48
C THR A 83 45.77 -30.35 -29.04
N GLY A 84 46.28 -30.63 -27.84
CA GLY A 84 46.36 -31.98 -27.24
C GLY A 84 45.31 -32.25 -26.15
N ASP A 85 44.93 -31.26 -25.34
CA ASP A 85 44.06 -31.44 -24.15
C ASP A 85 42.56 -31.18 -24.43
N THR A 86 42.23 -30.85 -25.68
CA THR A 86 40.89 -30.40 -26.10
C THR A 86 39.80 -31.46 -25.92
N GLY A 87 40.13 -32.76 -25.83
CA GLY A 87 39.15 -33.81 -25.55
C GLY A 87 38.65 -33.79 -24.11
N ALA A 88 39.57 -33.65 -23.15
CA ALA A 88 39.25 -33.62 -21.73
C ALA A 88 38.58 -32.30 -21.34
N ALA A 89 39.14 -31.16 -21.78
CA ALA A 89 38.56 -29.85 -21.51
C ALA A 89 37.20 -29.63 -22.19
N ARG A 90 36.97 -30.17 -23.41
CA ARG A 90 35.63 -30.12 -24.03
C ARG A 90 34.66 -31.07 -23.35
N SER A 91 35.10 -32.25 -22.90
CA SER A 91 34.24 -33.16 -22.14
C SER A 91 33.83 -32.54 -20.81
N GLU A 92 34.77 -31.89 -20.12
CA GLU A 92 34.53 -31.22 -18.85
C GLU A 92 33.67 -29.95 -19.03
N ALA A 93 33.93 -29.14 -20.06
CA ALA A 93 33.09 -27.99 -20.38
C ALA A 93 31.67 -28.41 -20.81
N ARG A 94 31.53 -29.51 -21.56
CA ARG A 94 30.22 -30.03 -21.97
C ARG A 94 29.46 -30.62 -20.78
N ALA A 95 30.14 -31.31 -19.88
CA ALA A 95 29.58 -31.79 -18.62
C ALA A 95 29.16 -30.62 -17.70
N ALA A 96 29.96 -29.56 -17.63
CA ALA A 96 29.63 -28.36 -16.86
C ALA A 96 28.44 -27.60 -17.44
N VAL A 97 28.36 -27.46 -18.77
CA VAL A 97 27.19 -26.84 -19.44
C VAL A 97 25.94 -27.72 -19.27
N GLU A 98 26.06 -29.04 -19.30
CA GLU A 98 24.95 -29.96 -19.05
C GLU A 98 24.50 -29.94 -17.58
N ASP A 99 25.42 -29.77 -16.63
CA ASP A 99 25.10 -29.58 -15.21
C ASP A 99 24.41 -28.24 -14.95
N VAL A 100 24.87 -27.16 -15.60
CA VAL A 100 24.20 -25.84 -15.56
C VAL A 100 22.83 -25.90 -16.21
N ALA A 101 22.68 -26.56 -17.37
CA ALA A 101 21.39 -26.75 -18.03
C ALA A 101 20.44 -27.56 -17.14
N LYS A 102 20.90 -28.63 -16.48
CA LYS A 102 20.12 -29.39 -15.49
C LYS A 102 19.73 -28.55 -14.28
N ARG A 103 20.62 -27.68 -13.78
CA ARG A 103 20.32 -26.76 -12.68
C ARG A 103 19.33 -25.68 -13.07
N LEU A 104 19.34 -25.22 -14.32
CA LEU A 104 18.36 -24.26 -14.82
C LEU A 104 17.00 -24.94 -15.05
N LEU A 105 16.96 -26.15 -15.63
CA LEU A 105 15.73 -26.94 -15.78
C LEU A 105 15.14 -27.38 -14.43
N ALA A 106 15.98 -27.73 -13.44
CA ALA A 106 15.55 -28.01 -12.07
C ALA A 106 15.22 -26.73 -11.28
N GLY A 107 15.89 -25.62 -11.61
CA GLY A 107 15.64 -24.28 -11.08
C GLY A 107 14.32 -23.70 -11.59
N GLU A 108 13.92 -23.97 -12.82
CA GLU A 108 12.60 -23.59 -13.36
C GLU A 108 11.46 -24.38 -12.70
N ALA A 109 11.70 -25.63 -12.28
CA ALA A 109 10.76 -26.38 -11.45
C ALA A 109 10.74 -25.91 -9.97
N SER A 110 11.87 -25.43 -9.43
CA SER A 110 11.95 -24.89 -8.06
C SER A 110 11.53 -23.43 -7.92
N ASN A 111 11.67 -22.59 -8.96
CA ASN A 111 11.33 -21.16 -8.87
C ASN A 111 9.81 -20.93 -8.88
N ASN A 112 9.04 -21.92 -9.33
CA ASN A 112 7.57 -21.92 -9.17
C ASN A 112 7.11 -22.46 -7.80
N GLN A 113 7.99 -23.08 -7.00
CA GLN A 113 7.69 -23.58 -5.64
C GLN A 113 8.39 -22.80 -4.51
N GLN A 114 9.41 -21.99 -4.84
CA GLN A 114 10.11 -21.13 -3.86
C GLN A 114 9.39 -19.80 -3.57
N SER A 115 8.39 -19.41 -4.36
CA SER A 115 7.41 -18.40 -3.93
C SER A 115 6.44 -18.93 -2.85
N GLU A 116 6.32 -20.25 -2.67
CA GLU A 116 5.42 -20.85 -1.67
C GLU A 116 6.12 -21.39 -0.40
N SER A 117 7.45 -21.52 -0.38
CA SER A 117 8.15 -22.26 0.69
C SER A 117 9.17 -21.47 1.54
N ALA A 118 9.31 -20.15 1.33
CA ALA A 118 10.10 -19.28 2.23
C ALA A 118 9.49 -19.11 3.65
N ILE A 119 8.32 -19.73 3.90
CA ILE A 119 7.73 -19.89 5.23
C ILE A 119 8.15 -21.27 5.79
N ARG A 120 9.41 -21.44 6.22
CA ARG A 120 9.80 -22.43 7.27
C ARG A 120 11.30 -22.38 7.57
N ASN A 121 11.62 -21.73 8.69
CA ASN A 121 12.74 -21.87 9.63
C ASN A 121 14.11 -22.40 9.14
N PRO A 122 15.19 -21.79 9.67
CA PRO A 122 16.15 -22.59 10.41
C PRO A 122 16.52 -21.99 11.78
N GLN A 123 16.48 -22.85 12.80
CA GLN A 123 17.01 -22.63 14.14
C GLN A 123 18.54 -22.62 14.10
N SER A 124 19.20 -21.66 14.77
CA SER A 124 20.56 -21.86 15.26
C SER A 124 20.80 -21.22 16.63
N ALA A 125 21.28 -22.07 17.54
CA ALA A 125 22.12 -21.84 18.73
C ALA A 125 21.75 -20.70 19.72
N ILE A 126 21.18 -21.15 20.82
CA ILE A 126 20.92 -20.43 22.08
C ILE A 126 22.23 -19.91 22.70
N ARG A 127 22.30 -18.61 22.95
CA ARG A 127 23.09 -18.02 24.04
C ARG A 127 22.18 -17.04 24.76
N ASN A 128 21.57 -17.50 25.85
CA ASN A 128 20.70 -16.68 26.69
C ASN A 128 21.51 -15.51 27.26
N VAL A 129 21.34 -14.34 26.65
CA VAL A 129 21.69 -13.07 27.28
C VAL A 129 20.36 -12.52 27.78
N GLU A 130 20.20 -12.39 29.08
CA GLU A 130 19.07 -11.70 29.68
C GLU A 130 19.10 -10.24 29.22
N VAL A 131 18.20 -9.91 28.32
CA VAL A 131 17.99 -8.55 27.84
C VAL A 131 17.13 -7.82 28.88
N ALA A 132 17.59 -6.67 29.37
CA ALA A 132 16.86 -5.85 30.33
C ALA A 132 16.18 -4.66 29.65
N VAL A 133 15.11 -4.16 30.27
CA VAL A 133 14.38 -2.97 29.80
C VAL A 133 15.28 -1.74 29.92
N GLY A 134 15.56 -1.08 28.81
CA GLY A 134 16.49 0.05 28.68
C GLY A 134 17.75 -0.25 27.88
N ASP A 135 18.02 -1.52 27.54
CA ASP A 135 19.23 -1.90 26.82
C ASP A 135 19.18 -1.52 25.34
N ARG A 136 20.34 -1.16 24.79
CA ARG A 136 20.49 -0.97 23.33
C ARG A 136 20.92 -2.29 22.71
N VAL A 137 20.12 -2.80 21.80
CA VAL A 137 20.27 -4.12 21.17
C VAL A 137 20.27 -3.99 19.65
N ILE A 138 21.02 -4.83 18.95
CA ILE A 138 20.87 -5.04 17.51
C ILE A 138 19.97 -6.24 17.28
N VAL A 139 19.01 -6.10 16.38
CA VAL A 139 18.20 -7.21 15.88
C VAL A 139 19.01 -7.97 14.83
N GLY A 140 19.45 -9.19 15.18
CA GLY A 140 20.40 -9.99 14.39
C GLY A 140 19.95 -10.31 12.97
N GLY A 141 18.64 -10.30 12.70
CA GLY A 141 18.08 -10.53 11.36
C GLY A 141 18.04 -9.28 10.45
N LEU A 142 18.19 -8.07 11.01
CA LEU A 142 18.03 -6.81 10.27
C LEU A 142 19.23 -5.86 10.43
N GLY A 143 20.14 -6.11 11.37
CA GLY A 143 21.27 -5.23 11.66
C GLY A 143 20.86 -3.86 12.22
N LEU A 144 19.60 -3.70 12.63
CA LEU A 144 19.04 -2.44 13.11
C LEU A 144 19.25 -2.30 14.62
N GLU A 145 19.77 -1.13 15.02
CA GLU A 145 19.90 -0.74 16.42
C GLU A 145 18.54 -0.34 16.99
N ALA A 146 18.20 -0.90 18.15
CA ALA A 146 16.92 -0.70 18.81
C ALA A 146 17.10 -0.57 20.33
N LEU A 147 16.18 0.15 20.98
CA LEU A 147 16.15 0.28 22.44
C LEU A 147 15.05 -0.59 23.02
N VAL A 148 15.37 -1.41 24.02
CA VAL A 148 14.42 -2.34 24.62
C VAL A 148 13.47 -1.57 25.53
N THR A 149 12.20 -1.49 25.14
CA THR A 149 11.15 -0.80 25.88
C THR A 149 10.35 -1.71 26.81
N GLY A 150 10.46 -3.04 26.63
CA GLY A 150 9.85 -4.03 27.50
C GLY A 150 10.34 -5.44 27.15
N VAL A 151 10.49 -6.32 28.15
CA VAL A 151 10.84 -7.74 27.94
C VAL A 151 9.82 -8.60 28.66
N HIS A 152 9.17 -9.51 27.93
CA HIS A 152 8.12 -10.38 28.42
C HIS A 152 8.33 -11.81 27.87
N ASP A 153 8.56 -12.76 28.76
CA ASP A 153 8.65 -14.22 28.53
C ASP A 153 9.10 -14.64 27.12
N GLY A 154 10.36 -14.31 26.79
CA GLY A 154 11.01 -14.72 25.54
C GLY A 154 10.86 -13.77 24.36
N THR A 155 10.07 -12.69 24.49
CA THR A 155 9.91 -11.62 23.49
C THR A 155 10.26 -10.25 24.08
N ALA A 156 10.96 -9.41 23.31
CA ALA A 156 11.28 -8.04 23.69
C ALA A 156 10.61 -7.06 22.73
N ASP A 157 9.97 -6.04 23.31
CA ASP A 157 9.45 -4.89 22.60
C ASP A 157 10.60 -3.88 22.44
N LEU A 158 10.93 -3.60 21.20
CA LEU A 158 12.04 -2.74 20.80
C LEU A 158 11.52 -1.47 20.15
N ASP A 159 12.17 -0.36 20.42
CA ASP A 159 11.97 0.88 19.70
C ASP A 159 13.14 1.10 18.73
N VAL A 160 12.84 0.98 17.44
CA VAL A 160 13.76 1.22 16.34
C VAL A 160 13.44 2.61 15.77
N ARG A 161 14.17 3.64 16.19
CA ARG A 161 14.03 5.03 15.68
C ARG A 161 12.58 5.56 15.70
N GLY A 162 11.81 5.26 16.75
CA GLY A 162 10.42 5.70 16.92
C GLY A 162 9.36 4.74 16.36
N LYS A 163 9.77 3.56 15.88
CA LYS A 163 8.87 2.49 15.47
C LYS A 163 9.00 1.32 16.44
N ARG A 164 7.88 0.95 17.07
CA ARG A 164 7.80 -0.19 18.00
C ARG A 164 7.78 -1.49 17.21
N MET A 165 8.69 -2.39 17.54
CA MET A 165 8.88 -3.66 16.87
C MET A 165 9.09 -4.75 17.93
N ARG A 166 8.40 -5.87 17.79
CA ARG A 166 8.56 -7.00 18.70
C ARG A 166 9.51 -8.01 18.08
N ALA A 167 10.57 -8.36 18.81
CA ALA A 167 11.53 -9.36 18.37
C ALA A 167 11.77 -10.37 19.49
N SER A 168 12.03 -11.62 19.11
CA SER A 168 12.39 -12.65 20.08
C SER A 168 13.69 -12.27 20.77
N VAL A 169 13.79 -12.45 22.10
CA VAL A 169 15.01 -12.15 22.87
C VAL A 169 16.22 -12.94 22.32
N ARG A 170 15.95 -14.07 21.66
CA ARG A 170 16.96 -14.94 21.02
C ARG A 170 17.59 -14.32 19.77
N ASP A 171 16.89 -13.41 19.11
CA ASP A 171 17.35 -12.74 17.89
C ASP A 171 18.04 -11.40 18.20
N LEU A 172 18.26 -11.09 19.48
CA LEU A 172 18.80 -9.83 19.94
C LEU A 172 20.23 -9.97 20.42
N LYS A 173 21.08 -9.07 19.94
CA LYS A 173 22.46 -8.95 20.37
C LYS A 173 22.62 -7.64 21.14
N VAL A 174 22.81 -7.74 22.46
CA VAL A 174 23.00 -6.56 23.31
C VAL A 174 24.31 -5.86 22.96
N LEU A 175 24.22 -4.57 22.65
CA LEU A 175 25.37 -3.71 22.36
C LEU A 175 25.84 -2.95 23.60
N ALA A 176 24.92 -2.49 24.43
CA ALA A 176 25.22 -1.77 25.66
C ALA A 176 24.06 -1.91 26.66
N THR A 177 24.37 -2.29 27.90
CA THR A 177 23.42 -2.34 29.01
C THR A 177 23.19 -0.93 29.57
N GLY A 178 21.95 -0.46 29.49
CA GLY A 178 21.59 0.92 29.77
C GLY A 178 21.22 1.13 31.24
N ALA A 179 22.12 1.72 32.02
CA ALA A 179 21.82 2.15 33.39
C ALA A 179 20.81 3.32 33.42
N ALA A 180 19.62 3.01 33.99
CA ALA A 180 18.69 3.85 34.75
C ALA A 180 18.25 5.24 34.24
N ALA A 181 16.93 5.37 34.00
CA ALA A 181 16.14 6.52 34.46
C ALA A 181 14.67 6.08 34.72
N ALA A 182 14.18 6.31 35.94
CA ALA A 182 12.90 5.80 36.45
C ALA A 182 11.64 6.52 35.88
N PRO A 183 10.49 5.84 35.74
CA PRO A 183 9.26 6.47 35.24
C PRO A 183 8.45 7.15 36.35
N ALA A 184 8.09 8.42 36.14
CA ALA A 184 7.09 9.11 36.95
C ALA A 184 5.68 8.67 36.55
N LYS A 185 4.92 8.15 37.52
CA LYS A 185 3.51 7.75 37.34
C LYS A 185 2.63 8.98 37.23
N VAL A 186 2.01 9.19 36.06
CA VAL A 186 0.91 10.14 35.89
C VAL A 186 -0.37 9.34 35.72
N ASN A 187 -1.21 9.35 36.75
CA ASN A 187 -2.58 8.82 36.68
C ASN A 187 -3.42 9.82 35.87
N VAL A 188 -3.68 9.52 34.59
CA VAL A 188 -4.61 10.27 33.76
C VAL A 188 -5.96 9.56 33.80
N ASN A 189 -6.92 10.21 34.45
CA ASN A 189 -8.33 9.84 34.42
C ASN A 189 -8.79 9.86 32.95
N VAL A 190 -9.20 8.71 32.43
CA VAL A 190 -9.54 8.52 31.01
C VAL A 190 -10.88 9.19 30.72
N ALA A 191 -10.84 10.49 30.45
CA ALA A 191 -11.74 11.08 29.47
C ALA A 191 -11.17 10.72 28.11
N LEU A 192 -11.72 9.67 27.48
CA LEU A 192 -11.46 9.32 26.09
C LEU A 192 -11.73 10.56 25.22
N GLN A 193 -10.69 11.33 24.92
CA GLN A 193 -10.69 12.17 23.74
C GLN A 193 -10.23 11.25 22.60
N PRO A 194 -11.11 10.92 21.64
CA PRO A 194 -10.70 10.22 20.45
C PRO A 194 -9.61 11.04 19.78
N ARG A 195 -8.47 10.41 19.55
CA ARG A 195 -7.46 10.95 18.64
C ARG A 195 -8.20 11.22 17.33
N GLU A 196 -8.21 12.46 16.86
CA GLU A 196 -8.85 12.86 15.60
C GLU A 196 -8.09 12.22 14.41
N THR A 197 -8.24 10.91 14.23
CA THR A 197 -8.10 10.29 12.93
C THR A 197 -9.33 10.71 12.16
N THR A 198 -9.18 11.54 11.13
CA THR A 198 -10.27 11.88 10.21
C THR A 198 -10.93 10.57 9.77
N PRO A 199 -12.16 10.27 10.21
CA PRO A 199 -12.79 9.01 9.89
C PRO A 199 -13.07 8.97 8.40
N ALA A 200 -12.72 7.88 7.71
CA ALA A 200 -13.13 7.74 6.32
C ALA A 200 -14.65 7.59 6.24
N ASP A 201 -15.24 8.45 5.41
CA ASP A 201 -16.67 8.50 5.14
C ASP A 201 -16.96 7.84 3.78
N LEU A 202 -17.80 6.81 3.78
CA LEU A 202 -18.39 6.25 2.56
C LEU A 202 -19.84 6.72 2.43
N ASN A 203 -20.13 7.41 1.32
CA ASN A 203 -21.50 7.79 0.98
C ASN A 203 -22.14 6.79 0.02
N VAL A 204 -23.23 6.16 0.46
CA VAL A 204 -24.04 5.22 -0.34
C VAL A 204 -25.48 5.70 -0.55
N ILE A 205 -25.75 6.99 -0.33
CA ILE A 205 -27.07 7.58 -0.59
C ILE A 205 -27.39 7.48 -2.09
N GLY A 206 -28.57 6.96 -2.41
CA GLY A 206 -29.05 6.82 -3.79
C GLY A 206 -28.56 5.56 -4.51
N CYS A 207 -27.73 4.73 -3.86
CA CYS A 207 -27.37 3.41 -4.37
C CYS A 207 -28.51 2.40 -4.16
N THR A 208 -28.55 1.37 -5.00
CA THR A 208 -29.34 0.16 -4.73
C THR A 208 -28.74 -0.62 -3.57
N VAL A 209 -29.50 -1.57 -3.00
CA VAL A 209 -29.05 -2.36 -1.85
C VAL A 209 -27.78 -3.15 -2.17
N ASP A 210 -27.75 -3.82 -3.31
CA ASP A 210 -26.61 -4.67 -3.70
C ASP A 210 -25.35 -3.83 -3.99
N GLU A 211 -25.51 -2.69 -4.67
CA GLU A 211 -24.41 -1.75 -4.91
C GLU A 211 -23.84 -1.17 -3.62
N ALA A 212 -24.71 -0.86 -2.64
CA ALA A 212 -24.28 -0.33 -1.35
C ALA A 212 -23.48 -1.37 -0.56
N ILE A 213 -23.87 -2.64 -0.59
CA ILE A 213 -23.13 -3.73 0.06
C ILE A 213 -21.76 -3.90 -0.61
N ALA A 214 -21.70 -4.01 -1.94
CA ALA A 214 -20.44 -4.18 -2.66
C ALA A 214 -19.46 -3.02 -2.44
N ARG A 215 -19.97 -1.78 -2.38
CA ARG A 215 -19.16 -0.61 -2.05
C ARG A 215 -18.69 -0.61 -0.60
N ALA A 216 -19.55 -1.01 0.34
CA ALA A 216 -19.19 -1.11 1.74
C ALA A 216 -18.10 -2.16 1.97
N GLU A 217 -18.19 -3.32 1.34
CA GLU A 217 -17.18 -4.39 1.39
C GLU A 217 -15.81 -3.88 0.96
N ARG A 218 -15.72 -3.36 -0.27
CA ARG A 218 -14.48 -2.81 -0.81
C ARG A 218 -13.90 -1.70 0.07
N PHE A 219 -14.76 -0.87 0.64
CA PHE A 219 -14.34 0.23 1.50
C PHE A 219 -13.79 -0.25 2.85
N LEU A 220 -14.34 -1.32 3.43
CA LEU A 220 -13.79 -1.93 4.65
C LEU A 220 -12.39 -2.50 4.38
N ASP A 221 -12.19 -3.13 3.22
CA ASP A 221 -10.88 -3.63 2.82
C ASP A 221 -9.86 -2.49 2.66
N GLU A 222 -10.21 -1.44 1.90
CA GLU A 222 -9.35 -0.26 1.72
C GLU A 222 -9.03 0.45 3.05
N SER A 223 -9.96 0.43 4.00
CA SER A 223 -9.78 1.04 5.33
C SER A 223 -8.80 0.26 6.20
N LEU A 224 -8.75 -1.07 6.09
CA LEU A 224 -7.74 -1.89 6.74
C LEU A 224 -6.34 -1.65 6.17
N LEU A 225 -6.23 -1.51 4.84
CA LEU A 225 -4.96 -1.19 4.18
C LEU A 225 -4.39 0.17 4.62
N THR A 226 -5.26 1.11 4.99
CA THR A 226 -4.89 2.46 5.40
C THR A 226 -4.78 2.65 6.92
N ASP A 227 -4.82 1.55 7.70
CA ASP A 227 -4.78 1.52 9.17
C ASP A 227 -5.86 2.42 9.82
N GLN A 228 -6.99 2.58 9.13
CA GLN A 228 -8.13 3.33 9.64
C GLN A 228 -9.04 2.42 10.46
N ARG A 229 -8.99 2.61 11.79
CA ARG A 229 -9.72 1.76 12.74
C ARG A 229 -11.22 2.08 12.83
N VAL A 230 -11.62 3.30 12.47
CA VAL A 230 -12.99 3.77 12.58
C VAL A 230 -13.43 4.35 11.24
N VAL A 231 -14.54 3.80 10.72
CA VAL A 231 -15.10 4.19 9.43
C VAL A 231 -16.58 4.54 9.58
N ARG A 232 -17.08 5.36 8.66
CA ARG A 232 -18.45 5.88 8.70
C ARG A 232 -19.17 5.57 7.40
N LEU A 233 -20.33 4.92 7.51
CA LEU A 233 -21.18 4.56 6.39
C LEU A 233 -22.42 5.47 6.39
N ILE A 234 -22.53 6.33 5.38
CA ILE A 234 -23.62 7.28 5.21
C ILE A 234 -24.66 6.67 4.27
N HIS A 235 -25.77 6.18 4.83
CA HIS A 235 -26.87 5.56 4.09
C HIS A 235 -28.15 6.41 4.04
N GLY A 236 -28.20 7.51 4.82
CA GLY A 236 -29.35 8.41 4.90
C GLY A 236 -30.52 7.83 5.71
N TYR A 237 -31.57 8.64 5.88
CA TYR A 237 -32.75 8.28 6.69
C TYR A 237 -33.77 7.47 5.88
N GLY A 238 -34.16 7.94 4.70
CA GLY A 238 -34.90 7.22 3.67
C GLY A 238 -35.99 6.24 4.16
N THR A 239 -36.12 5.11 3.46
CA THR A 239 -37.01 3.99 3.83
C THR A 239 -36.36 3.03 4.83
N GLY A 240 -35.13 3.31 5.27
CA GLY A 240 -34.33 2.42 6.14
C GLY A 240 -33.89 1.11 5.49
N GLN A 241 -34.14 0.89 4.19
CA GLN A 241 -33.74 -0.34 3.49
C GLN A 241 -32.21 -0.51 3.46
N LEU A 242 -31.48 0.54 3.08
CA LEU A 242 -30.01 0.53 3.08
C LEU A 242 -29.44 0.31 4.48
N LYS A 243 -30.04 0.93 5.51
CA LYS A 243 -29.65 0.71 6.91
C LYS A 243 -29.76 -0.76 7.29
N ARG A 244 -30.90 -1.39 7.01
CA ARG A 244 -31.15 -2.81 7.35
C ARG A 244 -30.19 -3.73 6.61
N ALA A 245 -29.99 -3.50 5.33
CA ALA A 245 -29.06 -4.29 4.51
C ALA A 245 -27.61 -4.18 4.99
N LEU A 246 -27.11 -2.96 5.19
CA LEU A 246 -25.76 -2.73 5.71
C LEU A 246 -25.60 -3.30 7.12
N THR A 247 -26.60 -3.18 7.99
CA THR A 247 -26.54 -3.76 9.34
C THR A 247 -26.42 -5.29 9.27
N GLY A 248 -27.21 -5.95 8.41
CA GLY A 248 -27.12 -7.40 8.22
C GLY A 248 -25.76 -7.83 7.67
N PHE A 249 -25.23 -7.07 6.71
CA PHE A 249 -23.89 -7.30 6.15
C PHE A 249 -22.79 -7.15 7.22
N LEU A 250 -22.78 -6.04 7.97
CA LEU A 250 -21.78 -5.75 9.01
C LEU A 250 -21.77 -6.78 10.14
N GLN A 251 -22.92 -7.36 10.48
CA GLN A 251 -23.03 -8.44 11.49
C GLN A 251 -22.32 -9.72 11.05
N GLN A 252 -22.32 -10.01 9.74
CA GLN A 252 -21.72 -11.22 9.19
C GLN A 252 -20.24 -11.03 8.82
N HIS A 253 -19.79 -9.78 8.70
CA HIS A 253 -18.47 -9.46 8.18
C HIS A 253 -17.35 -9.71 9.22
N PRO A 254 -16.31 -10.51 8.89
CA PRO A 254 -15.29 -10.92 9.85
C PRO A 254 -14.43 -9.76 10.37
N LEU A 255 -14.24 -8.72 9.54
CA LEU A 255 -13.37 -7.58 9.82
C LEU A 255 -13.99 -6.54 10.77
N VAL A 256 -15.29 -6.65 11.07
CA VAL A 256 -15.99 -5.70 11.94
C VAL A 256 -15.86 -6.12 13.40
N ALA A 257 -15.33 -5.24 14.25
CA ALA A 257 -15.26 -5.42 15.69
C ALA A 257 -16.58 -5.02 16.37
N ARG A 258 -17.07 -3.82 16.06
CA ARG A 258 -18.34 -3.28 16.56
C ARG A 258 -18.91 -2.27 15.57
N PHE A 259 -20.22 -2.10 15.59
CA PHE A 259 -20.89 -1.05 14.83
C PHE A 259 -21.97 -0.40 15.69
N ALA A 260 -22.16 0.90 15.53
CA ALA A 260 -23.14 1.69 16.26
C ALA A 260 -23.73 2.78 15.36
N THR A 261 -24.92 3.27 15.71
CA THR A 261 -25.47 4.46 15.06
C THR A 261 -24.66 5.68 15.49
N ALA A 262 -24.39 6.59 14.56
CA ALA A 262 -23.65 7.81 14.86
C ALA A 262 -24.41 8.72 15.85
N PRO A 263 -23.71 9.54 16.65
CA PRO A 263 -24.34 10.55 17.48
C PRO A 263 -25.10 11.59 16.61
N PRO A 264 -26.12 12.27 17.17
CA PRO A 264 -26.95 13.23 16.42
C PRO A 264 -26.13 14.36 15.78
N GLU A 265 -25.04 14.78 16.41
CA GLU A 265 -24.12 15.81 15.91
C GLU A 265 -23.38 15.40 14.62
N GLN A 266 -23.35 14.11 14.31
CA GLN A 266 -22.54 13.52 13.23
C GLN A 266 -23.37 12.87 12.12
N GLY A 267 -24.68 13.14 12.08
CA GLY A 267 -25.61 12.57 11.09
C GLY A 267 -26.64 11.60 11.67
N GLY A 268 -26.52 11.27 12.96
CA GLY A 268 -27.53 10.52 13.71
C GLY A 268 -27.91 9.18 13.07
N GLY A 269 -29.22 8.91 13.00
CA GLY A 269 -29.80 7.69 12.46
C GLY A 269 -29.53 7.39 10.98
N GLY A 270 -28.96 8.34 10.23
CA GLY A 270 -28.59 8.18 8.82
C GLY A 270 -27.14 7.75 8.58
N VAL A 271 -26.35 7.59 9.65
CA VAL A 271 -24.94 7.20 9.59
C VAL A 271 -24.69 6.07 10.57
N THR A 272 -23.97 5.05 10.10
CA THR A 272 -23.49 3.94 10.93
C THR A 272 -21.98 4.05 11.06
N VAL A 273 -21.49 4.10 12.30
CA VAL A 273 -20.07 4.08 12.63
C VAL A 273 -19.66 2.63 12.84
N VAL A 274 -18.60 2.21 12.17
CA VAL A 274 -18.07 0.86 12.21
C VAL A 274 -16.63 0.93 12.71
N GLU A 275 -16.32 0.09 13.69
CA GLU A 275 -14.97 -0.10 14.20
C GLU A 275 -14.45 -1.44 13.70
N LEU A 276 -13.28 -1.40 13.09
CA LEU A 276 -12.61 -2.56 12.50
C LEU A 276 -11.74 -3.27 13.54
N LYS A 277 -11.52 -4.58 13.32
CA LYS A 277 -10.60 -5.38 14.14
C LYS A 277 -9.15 -5.08 13.77
N ASP A 278 -8.28 -5.22 14.77
CA ASP A 278 -6.82 -5.18 14.64
C ASP A 278 -6.26 -6.46 13.99
#